data_AF-A0A9W4HCX9-F1
#
_entry.id   AF-A0A9W4HCX9-F1
#
_cell.length_a   1.000
_cell.length_b   1.000
_cell.length_c   1.000
_cell.angle_alpha   90.00
_cell.angle_beta   90.00
_cell.angle_gamma   90.00
#
_symmetry.space_group_name_H-M   'P 1'
#
loop_
_entity.id
_entity.type
_entity.pdbx_description
1 polymer ?
#
loop_
_entity_poly.entity_id
_entity_poly.type
_entity_poly.pdbx_seq_one_letter_code
_entity_poly.pdbx_strand_id
1 'polypeptide(L)'
;MSTRQMSPQHQEKGETPANNNPAQQKRTPWYKQLDWLMVTMVLLVPAFAGLSTIWIPFQRKTQIMAFFYSLTKGFSITAGYHRLWSHKSYTASTSLQIFLMLFGAGAGQGSIKLWTREHRAHHRYVDTDQDPYSVQKGLFYSHVGWIIFKDDPDRIGRVNVEDLKRDPIVKFQADYYWQLFLLMAYLGPTFIAGLGWGDWLGGYVYGGLLGTALVQQSTFCINSLAHWMGDQPYGTFKSARNCFIVAILTLGEGYHNFHHEFPSDWRNGVRWYEFDPTKWNIWLWTQLGLVTDLRFFSMNEINKSMLQASQKELDKKVQAVQWGVPIADLPVMLLEEYHSQARSRNLILIERIVYDVTDFHQIHPGGVGLIKSGFGKDATRMFNELYKHSNVAMNLLAGMRVAVVDEDI
;
A
#
# COMPACT_ATOMS: atom_id res chain seq x y z
N MET A 1 28.10 74.05 -26.59
CA MET A 1 27.52 74.00 -25.23
C MET A 1 26.01 73.88 -25.36
N SER A 2 25.47 72.78 -24.81
CA SER A 2 24.10 72.55 -24.35
C SER A 2 22.92 73.18 -25.12
N THR A 3 22.15 72.34 -25.81
CA THR A 3 20.69 72.48 -25.87
C THR A 3 20.04 71.11 -25.98
N ARG A 4 19.42 70.71 -24.86
CA ARG A 4 18.48 69.59 -24.72
C ARG A 4 17.25 69.89 -25.58
N GLN A 5 16.88 69.00 -26.49
CA GLN A 5 15.55 68.95 -27.07
C GLN A 5 15.06 67.50 -27.14
N MET A 6 13.82 67.34 -26.72
CA MET A 6 13.08 66.09 -26.53
C MET A 6 12.90 65.32 -27.84
N SER A 7 13.03 64.00 -27.77
CA SER A 7 12.72 63.06 -28.85
C SER A 7 11.40 62.33 -28.55
N PRO A 8 10.60 61.96 -29.56
CA PRO A 8 9.19 61.60 -29.41
C PRO A 8 8.96 60.15 -28.96
N GLN A 9 7.77 59.98 -28.38
CA GLN A 9 7.10 58.75 -27.92
C GLN A 9 7.42 57.49 -28.74
N HIS A 10 7.90 56.46 -28.05
CA HIS A 10 7.89 55.08 -28.56
C HIS A 10 6.46 54.56 -28.59
N GLN A 11 5.98 54.22 -29.79
CA GLN A 11 4.79 53.41 -30.00
C GLN A 11 5.01 52.02 -29.39
N GLU A 12 4.25 51.68 -28.35
CA GLU A 12 4.07 50.31 -27.89
C GLU A 12 3.45 49.48 -29.04
N LYS A 13 4.21 48.49 -29.51
CA LYS A 13 3.66 47.42 -30.34
C LYS A 13 2.76 46.58 -29.43
N GLY A 14 1.45 46.67 -29.65
CA GLY A 14 0.48 45.80 -29.01
C GLY A 14 0.77 44.34 -29.32
N GLU A 15 1.17 43.59 -28.30
CA GLU A 15 1.12 42.14 -28.33
C GLU A 15 -0.35 41.70 -28.32
N THR A 16 -0.78 41.08 -29.40
CA THR A 16 -2.06 40.36 -29.45
C THR A 16 -2.06 39.26 -28.38
N PRO A 17 -3.08 39.20 -27.50
CA PRO A 17 -3.13 38.16 -26.48
C PRO A 17 -3.34 36.80 -27.16
N ALA A 18 -2.45 35.85 -26.84
CA ALA A 18 -2.59 34.47 -27.28
C ALA A 18 -3.94 33.92 -26.81
N ASN A 19 -4.78 33.57 -27.78
CA ASN A 19 -6.10 32.97 -27.58
C ASN A 19 -5.92 31.54 -27.05
N ASN A 20 -5.64 31.41 -25.75
CA ASN A 20 -5.57 30.13 -25.05
C ASN A 20 -6.97 29.64 -24.72
N ASN A 21 -7.69 29.21 -25.76
CA ASN A 21 -8.96 28.52 -25.61
C ASN A 21 -8.66 27.03 -25.25
N PRO A 22 -8.99 26.53 -24.04
CA PRO A 22 -8.62 25.16 -23.61
C PRO A 22 -9.29 24.04 -24.44
N ALA A 23 -10.24 24.39 -25.31
CA ALA A 23 -11.09 23.46 -26.04
C ALA A 23 -10.48 22.91 -27.36
N GLN A 24 -9.24 23.29 -27.72
CA GLN A 24 -8.63 22.94 -29.02
C GLN A 24 -7.31 22.17 -28.97
N GLN A 25 -6.95 21.53 -27.86
CA GLN A 25 -5.96 20.45 -27.93
C GLN A 25 -6.61 19.22 -28.58
N LYS A 26 -6.27 18.94 -29.85
CA LYS A 26 -6.61 17.68 -30.52
C LYS A 26 -6.15 16.52 -29.65
N ARG A 27 -7.08 15.87 -28.94
CA ARG A 27 -6.77 14.67 -28.14
C ARG A 27 -6.13 13.64 -29.05
N THR A 28 -4.93 13.21 -28.72
CA THR A 28 -4.23 12.15 -29.43
C THR A 28 -5.14 10.92 -29.47
N PRO A 29 -5.40 10.31 -30.64
CA PRO A 29 -6.23 9.11 -30.72
C PRO A 29 -5.75 8.03 -29.76
N TRP A 30 -6.67 7.31 -29.10
CA TRP A 30 -6.36 6.36 -28.03
C TRP A 30 -5.32 5.30 -28.44
N TYR A 31 -5.37 4.80 -29.68
CA TYR A 31 -4.45 3.79 -30.18
C TYR A 31 -3.00 4.28 -30.37
N LYS A 32 -2.79 5.60 -30.47
CA LYS A 32 -1.44 6.21 -30.52
C LYS A 32 -0.82 6.37 -29.13
N GLN A 33 -1.67 6.37 -28.10
CA GLN A 33 -1.25 6.38 -26.69
C GLN A 33 -0.80 4.99 -26.22
N LEU A 34 -1.00 3.94 -27.01
CA LEU A 34 -0.57 2.59 -26.67
C LEU A 34 0.88 2.33 -27.06
N ASP A 35 1.60 1.62 -26.20
CA ASP A 35 2.84 0.93 -26.52
C ASP A 35 2.51 -0.46 -27.06
N TRP A 36 2.51 -0.59 -28.39
CA TRP A 36 2.14 -1.83 -29.06
C TRP A 36 3.11 -2.99 -28.80
N LEU A 37 4.37 -2.70 -28.47
CA LEU A 37 5.31 -3.76 -28.06
C LEU A 37 4.84 -4.34 -26.73
N MET A 38 4.57 -3.48 -25.74
CA MET A 38 4.11 -3.92 -24.43
C MET A 38 2.74 -4.59 -24.49
N VAL A 39 1.78 -4.03 -25.24
CA VAL A 39 0.48 -4.69 -25.52
C VAL A 39 0.69 -6.09 -26.07
N THR A 40 1.62 -6.26 -27.01
CA THR A 40 1.90 -7.57 -27.59
C THR A 40 2.46 -8.52 -26.53
N MET A 41 3.45 -8.09 -25.76
CA MET A 41 4.15 -8.94 -24.79
C MET A 41 3.29 -9.33 -23.58
N VAL A 42 2.46 -8.42 -23.06
CA VAL A 42 1.72 -8.64 -21.80
C VAL A 42 0.25 -9.00 -21.99
N LEU A 43 -0.31 -8.86 -23.20
CA LEU A 43 -1.70 -9.22 -23.50
C LEU A 43 -1.79 -10.24 -24.64
N LEU A 44 -1.26 -9.94 -25.82
CA LEU A 44 -1.46 -10.79 -27.01
C LEU A 44 -0.70 -12.11 -26.92
N VAL A 45 0.56 -12.09 -26.48
CA VAL A 45 1.36 -13.31 -26.29
C VAL A 45 0.73 -14.21 -25.22
N PRO A 46 0.31 -13.72 -24.02
CA PRO A 46 -0.44 -14.51 -23.06
C PRO A 46 -1.75 -15.09 -23.61
N ALA A 47 -2.52 -14.30 -24.36
CA ALA A 47 -3.77 -14.78 -24.98
C ALA A 47 -3.50 -15.90 -25.98
N PHE A 48 -2.48 -15.72 -26.84
CA PHE A 48 -2.03 -16.76 -27.77
C PHE A 48 -1.52 -17.99 -27.04
N ALA A 49 -0.74 -17.83 -25.96
CA ALA A 49 -0.24 -18.93 -25.15
C ALA A 49 -1.41 -19.75 -24.57
N GLY A 50 -2.40 -19.09 -23.97
CA GLY A 50 -3.60 -19.75 -23.45
C GLY A 50 -4.42 -20.46 -24.53
N LEU A 51 -4.60 -19.84 -25.70
CA LEU A 51 -5.28 -20.50 -26.83
C LEU A 51 -4.51 -21.73 -27.33
N SER A 52 -3.18 -21.62 -27.40
CA SER A 52 -2.34 -22.70 -27.91
C SER A 52 -2.41 -23.98 -27.06
N THR A 53 -2.77 -23.90 -25.77
CA THR A 53 -2.95 -25.09 -24.93
C THR A 53 -4.09 -26.00 -25.40
N ILE A 54 -4.99 -25.52 -26.27
CA ILE A 54 -6.04 -26.34 -26.89
C ILE A 54 -5.44 -27.38 -27.85
N TRP A 55 -4.38 -27.02 -28.57
CA TRP A 55 -3.77 -27.87 -29.59
C TRP A 55 -2.45 -28.52 -29.15
N ILE A 56 -1.79 -27.99 -28.11
CA ILE A 56 -0.54 -28.56 -27.60
C ILE A 56 -0.83 -29.60 -26.51
N PRO A 57 -0.47 -30.88 -26.72
CA PRO A 57 -0.76 -31.95 -25.77
C PRO A 57 -0.25 -31.69 -24.36
N PHE A 58 -1.02 -32.12 -23.37
CA PHE A 58 -0.62 -32.08 -21.97
C PHE A 58 0.41 -33.17 -21.68
N GLN A 59 1.67 -32.77 -21.53
CA GLN A 59 2.74 -33.69 -21.12
C GLN A 59 3.16 -33.45 -19.67
N ARG A 60 2.94 -34.44 -18.79
CA ARG A 60 3.17 -34.32 -17.34
C ARG A 60 4.57 -33.83 -16.96
N LYS A 61 5.62 -34.35 -17.61
CA LYS A 61 7.02 -33.92 -17.35
C LYS A 61 7.21 -32.43 -17.67
N THR A 62 6.65 -31.98 -18.78
CA THR A 62 6.67 -30.57 -19.21
C THR A 62 5.92 -29.67 -18.26
N GLN A 63 4.78 -30.10 -17.72
CA GLN A 63 4.02 -29.28 -16.76
C GLN A 63 4.76 -29.12 -15.43
N ILE A 64 5.35 -30.20 -14.92
CA ILE A 64 6.17 -30.16 -13.71
C ILE A 64 7.36 -29.22 -13.92
N MET A 65 8.07 -29.37 -15.05
CA MET A 65 9.18 -28.48 -15.40
C MET A 65 8.72 -27.04 -15.51
N ALA A 66 7.66 -26.76 -16.27
CA ALA A 66 7.13 -25.42 -16.48
C ALA A 66 6.73 -24.74 -15.17
N PHE A 67 6.11 -25.48 -14.24
CA PHE A 67 5.76 -25.00 -12.92
C PHE A 67 6.99 -24.57 -12.12
N PHE A 68 7.98 -25.46 -11.95
CA PHE A 68 9.19 -25.12 -11.19
C PHE A 68 10.03 -24.04 -11.88
N TYR A 69 10.11 -24.06 -13.21
CA TYR A 69 10.81 -23.03 -13.99
C TYR A 69 10.16 -21.66 -13.81
N SER A 70 8.83 -21.59 -13.78
CA SER A 70 8.08 -20.36 -13.50
C SER A 70 8.24 -19.90 -12.06
N LEU A 71 8.28 -20.82 -11.09
CA LEU A 71 8.61 -20.48 -9.70
C LEU A 71 10.01 -19.89 -9.59
N THR A 72 11.01 -20.44 -10.30
CA THR A 72 12.38 -19.88 -10.29
C THR A 72 12.42 -18.47 -10.89
N LYS A 73 11.68 -18.22 -11.96
CA LYS A 73 11.49 -16.86 -12.52
C LYS A 73 10.87 -15.93 -11.48
N GLY A 74 9.79 -16.36 -10.82
CA GLY A 74 9.13 -15.60 -9.74
C GLY A 74 10.07 -15.29 -8.58
N PHE A 75 10.78 -16.29 -8.05
CA PHE A 75 11.77 -16.09 -6.97
C PHE A 75 12.92 -15.16 -7.36
N SER A 76 13.26 -15.09 -8.65
CA SER A 76 14.28 -14.17 -9.12
C SER A 76 13.81 -12.72 -9.14
N ILE A 77 12.50 -12.49 -9.33
CA ILE A 77 11.89 -11.17 -9.14
C ILE A 77 11.84 -10.82 -7.65
N THR A 78 11.29 -11.70 -6.81
CA THR A 78 11.07 -11.39 -5.38
C THR A 78 12.37 -11.34 -4.57
N ALA A 79 13.24 -12.35 -4.68
CA ALA A 79 14.51 -12.34 -3.95
C ALA A 79 15.52 -11.41 -4.60
N GLY A 80 15.63 -11.44 -5.94
CA GLY A 80 16.59 -10.66 -6.70
C GLY A 80 16.16 -9.20 -6.90
N TYR A 81 15.28 -8.96 -7.87
CA TYR A 81 14.96 -7.61 -8.35
C TYR A 81 14.43 -6.74 -7.21
N HIS A 82 13.56 -7.31 -6.39
CA HIS A 82 12.91 -6.65 -5.28
C HIS A 82 13.83 -6.54 -4.05
N ARG A 83 14.05 -7.63 -3.31
CA ARG A 83 14.71 -7.58 -2.00
C ARG A 83 16.22 -7.29 -2.08
N LEU A 84 16.93 -7.89 -3.04
CA LEU A 84 18.38 -7.70 -3.21
C LEU A 84 18.72 -6.35 -3.86
N TRP A 85 18.29 -6.11 -5.10
CA TRP A 85 18.73 -4.93 -5.85
C TRP A 85 17.93 -3.66 -5.50
N SER A 86 16.63 -3.76 -5.24
CA SER A 86 15.82 -2.56 -4.95
C SER A 86 15.94 -2.09 -3.51
N HIS A 87 15.82 -3.00 -2.54
CA HIS A 87 15.81 -2.66 -1.12
C HIS A 87 17.13 -2.92 -0.39
N LYS A 88 18.05 -3.67 -1.00
CA LYS A 88 19.33 -4.05 -0.37
C LYS A 88 19.12 -4.71 0.99
N SER A 89 18.09 -5.55 1.09
CA SER A 89 17.72 -6.20 2.36
C SER A 89 18.71 -7.29 2.76
N TYR A 90 19.61 -7.70 1.86
CA TYR A 90 20.69 -8.65 2.13
C TYR A 90 21.82 -8.54 1.10
N THR A 91 22.95 -9.21 1.37
CA THR A 91 24.06 -9.38 0.43
C THR A 91 24.06 -10.81 -0.11
N ALA A 92 24.21 -11.00 -1.43
CA ALA A 92 24.25 -12.31 -2.07
C ALA A 92 25.64 -12.62 -2.63
N SER A 93 26.04 -13.89 -2.66
CA SER A 93 27.22 -14.35 -3.38
C SER A 93 27.08 -14.11 -4.89
N THR A 94 28.20 -13.93 -5.59
CA THR A 94 28.21 -13.69 -7.04
C THR A 94 27.47 -14.76 -7.84
N SER A 95 27.60 -16.04 -7.44
CA SER A 95 26.90 -17.15 -8.12
C SER A 95 25.39 -17.05 -7.96
N LEU A 96 24.89 -16.69 -6.77
CA LEU A 96 23.47 -16.47 -6.53
C LEU A 96 22.98 -15.23 -7.29
N GLN A 97 23.75 -14.15 -7.34
CA GLN A 97 23.41 -12.96 -8.12
C GLN A 97 23.27 -13.27 -9.61
N ILE A 98 24.19 -14.04 -10.20
CA ILE A 98 24.11 -14.47 -11.60
C ILE A 98 22.87 -15.33 -11.83
N PHE A 99 22.59 -16.27 -10.93
CA PHE A 99 21.40 -17.12 -11.01
C PHE A 99 20.09 -16.29 -11.03
N LEU A 100 19.93 -15.39 -10.05
CA LEU A 100 18.76 -14.50 -9.95
C LEU A 100 18.68 -13.55 -11.14
N MET A 101 19.82 -13.09 -11.65
CA MET A 101 19.88 -12.22 -12.82
C MET A 101 19.35 -12.91 -14.08
N LEU A 102 19.79 -14.14 -14.34
CA LEU A 102 19.40 -14.92 -15.53
C LEU A 102 17.90 -15.24 -15.52
N PHE A 103 17.41 -15.85 -14.44
CA PHE A 103 16.00 -16.24 -14.34
C PHE A 103 15.08 -15.03 -14.18
N GLY A 104 15.54 -13.96 -13.54
CA GLY A 104 14.80 -12.70 -13.46
C GLY A 104 14.65 -12.04 -14.83
N ALA A 105 15.68 -12.11 -15.69
CA ALA A 105 15.55 -11.67 -17.08
C ALA A 105 14.45 -12.47 -17.80
N GLY A 106 14.39 -13.79 -17.57
CA GLY A 106 13.35 -14.67 -18.11
C GLY A 106 11.92 -14.38 -17.63
N ALA A 107 11.71 -13.58 -16.59
CA ALA A 107 10.39 -13.14 -16.15
C ALA A 107 9.80 -12.02 -17.03
N GLY A 108 10.61 -11.37 -17.87
CA GLY A 108 10.13 -10.40 -18.86
C GLY A 108 9.56 -9.11 -18.28
N GLN A 109 10.16 -8.58 -17.21
CA GLN A 109 9.68 -7.36 -16.52
C GLN A 109 10.63 -6.16 -16.67
N GLY A 110 11.43 -6.13 -17.74
CA GLY A 110 12.50 -5.15 -17.93
C GLY A 110 13.82 -5.54 -17.27
N SER A 111 14.86 -4.75 -17.52
CA SER A 111 16.18 -4.96 -16.91
C SER A 111 16.13 -4.73 -15.40
N ILE A 112 17.08 -5.31 -14.64
CA ILE A 112 17.19 -5.07 -13.19
C ILE A 112 17.24 -3.56 -12.92
N LYS A 113 18.03 -2.84 -13.72
CA LYS A 113 18.18 -1.38 -13.62
C LYS A 113 16.86 -0.65 -13.78
N LEU A 114 16.06 -0.99 -14.79
CA LEU A 114 14.77 -0.35 -15.05
C LEU A 114 13.76 -0.70 -13.94
N TRP A 115 13.60 -1.98 -13.65
CA TRP A 115 12.66 -2.47 -12.65
C TRP A 115 12.93 -1.86 -11.27
N THR A 116 14.19 -1.87 -10.84
CA THR A 116 14.58 -1.25 -9.56
C THR A 116 14.37 0.25 -9.55
N ARG A 117 14.60 0.96 -10.66
CA ARG A 117 14.31 2.40 -10.75
C ARG A 117 12.83 2.66 -10.52
N GLU A 118 11.95 1.99 -11.26
CA GLU A 118 10.49 2.13 -11.11
C GLU A 118 10.06 1.81 -9.68
N HIS A 119 10.55 0.70 -9.15
CA HIS A 119 10.15 0.23 -7.83
C HIS A 119 10.59 1.19 -6.71
N ARG A 120 11.82 1.72 -6.78
CA ARG A 120 12.28 2.76 -5.85
C ARG A 120 11.44 4.04 -5.99
N ALA A 121 11.04 4.42 -7.22
CA ALA A 121 10.19 5.57 -7.45
C ALA A 121 8.79 5.35 -6.85
N HIS A 122 8.22 4.16 -7.03
CA HIS A 122 6.98 3.75 -6.40
C HIS A 122 7.06 3.88 -4.87
N HIS A 123 8.06 3.31 -4.19
CA HIS A 123 8.15 3.44 -2.72
C HIS A 123 8.23 4.89 -2.23
N ARG A 124 8.92 5.75 -2.98
CA ARG A 124 9.12 7.15 -2.63
C ARG A 124 7.88 8.01 -2.90
N TYR A 125 7.15 7.72 -3.98
CA TYR A 125 6.06 8.56 -4.50
C TYR A 125 4.71 7.84 -4.57
N VAL A 126 4.57 6.70 -3.88
CA VAL A 126 3.35 5.88 -3.84
C VAL A 126 2.11 6.73 -3.60
N ASP A 127 1.04 6.39 -4.31
CA ASP A 127 -0.25 7.10 -4.29
C ASP A 127 -0.22 8.55 -4.82
N THR A 128 0.85 8.95 -5.51
CA THR A 128 0.93 10.25 -6.21
C THR A 128 0.97 10.07 -7.74
N ASP A 129 0.94 11.18 -8.48
CA ASP A 129 1.08 11.17 -9.95
C ASP A 129 2.49 10.78 -10.42
N GLN A 130 3.48 10.85 -9.53
CA GLN A 130 4.88 10.49 -9.79
C GLN A 130 5.16 8.99 -9.57
N ASP A 131 4.18 8.24 -9.05
CA ASP A 131 4.23 6.78 -8.98
C ASP A 131 4.01 6.16 -10.37
N PRO A 132 4.96 5.37 -10.89
CA PRO A 132 4.85 4.78 -12.24
C PRO A 132 3.58 3.95 -12.44
N TYR A 133 3.10 3.26 -11.41
CA TYR A 133 1.94 2.39 -11.47
C TYR A 133 0.87 2.76 -10.42
N SER A 134 0.72 4.09 -10.21
CA SER A 134 -0.20 4.69 -9.23
C SER A 134 -1.60 4.06 -9.22
N VAL A 135 -2.01 3.58 -8.05
CA VAL A 135 -3.34 3.00 -7.83
C VAL A 135 -4.48 4.02 -7.98
N GLN A 136 -4.18 5.32 -7.82
CA GLN A 136 -5.16 6.40 -7.93
C GLN A 136 -5.78 6.49 -9.35
N LYS A 137 -5.12 5.92 -10.35
CA LYS A 137 -5.61 5.83 -11.74
C LYS A 137 -6.54 4.64 -11.99
N GLY A 138 -6.86 3.89 -10.95
CA GLY A 138 -7.80 2.76 -10.99
C GLY A 138 -7.11 1.41 -11.15
N LEU A 139 -7.85 0.35 -10.80
CA LEU A 139 -7.37 -1.02 -10.75
C LEU A 139 -6.79 -1.51 -12.09
N PHE A 140 -7.43 -1.15 -13.21
CA PHE A 140 -6.93 -1.51 -14.54
C PHE A 140 -5.57 -0.88 -14.83
N TYR A 141 -5.40 0.40 -14.48
CA TYR A 141 -4.15 1.11 -14.71
C TYR A 141 -3.02 0.50 -13.90
N SER A 142 -3.22 0.31 -12.59
CA SER A 142 -2.17 -0.24 -11.72
C SER A 142 -1.86 -1.71 -11.98
N HIS A 143 -2.79 -2.47 -12.56
CA HIS A 143 -2.52 -3.85 -12.96
C HIS A 143 -1.72 -3.92 -14.27
N VAL A 144 -2.24 -3.35 -15.36
CA VAL A 144 -1.63 -3.49 -16.69
C VAL A 144 -1.57 -2.19 -17.49
N GLY A 145 -2.43 -1.21 -17.20
CA GLY A 145 -2.45 0.06 -17.95
C GLY A 145 -1.12 0.80 -17.91
N TRP A 146 -0.41 0.78 -16.79
CA TRP A 146 0.87 1.46 -16.60
C TRP A 146 1.97 1.05 -17.59
N ILE A 147 1.92 -0.19 -18.11
CA ILE A 147 2.92 -0.69 -19.06
C ILE A 147 2.44 -0.60 -20.52
N ILE A 148 1.14 -0.66 -20.77
CA ILE A 148 0.58 -0.63 -22.14
C ILE A 148 0.28 0.77 -22.65
N PHE A 149 0.08 1.75 -21.76
CA PHE A 149 -0.03 3.15 -22.15
C PHE A 149 1.35 3.79 -22.14
N LYS A 150 1.69 4.50 -23.23
CA LYS A 150 2.87 5.35 -23.29
C LYS A 150 2.75 6.41 -22.23
N ASP A 151 3.78 6.48 -21.39
CA ASP A 151 3.87 7.47 -20.35
C ASP A 151 4.97 8.48 -20.65
N ASP A 152 4.85 9.68 -20.07
CA ASP A 152 5.91 10.66 -20.11
C ASP A 152 7.00 10.27 -19.08
N PRO A 153 8.23 9.94 -19.51
CA PRO A 153 9.30 9.54 -18.59
C PRO A 153 9.65 10.61 -17.55
N ASP A 154 9.42 11.89 -17.86
CA ASP A 154 9.70 13.01 -16.96
C ASP A 154 8.66 13.14 -15.84
N ARG A 155 7.50 12.47 -15.96
CA ARG A 155 6.50 12.39 -14.90
C ARG A 155 6.93 11.49 -13.75
N ILE A 156 7.70 10.44 -14.04
CA ILE A 156 8.09 9.44 -13.05
C ILE A 156 9.10 10.05 -12.08
N GLY A 157 8.84 9.91 -10.79
CA GLY A 157 9.63 10.55 -9.74
C GLY A 157 11.11 10.15 -9.75
N ARG A 158 11.99 11.12 -9.45
CA ARG A 158 13.45 10.90 -9.47
C ARG A 158 13.93 10.09 -8.28
N VAL A 159 14.79 9.10 -8.54
CA VAL A 159 15.42 8.24 -7.54
C VAL A 159 16.90 7.99 -7.85
N ASN A 160 17.66 7.64 -6.80
CA ASN A 160 19.06 7.29 -6.94
C ASN A 160 19.21 5.85 -7.45
N VAL A 161 20.00 5.68 -8.52
CA VAL A 161 20.32 4.39 -9.17
C VAL A 161 21.82 4.24 -9.41
N GLU A 162 22.64 5.06 -8.76
CA GLU A 162 24.08 5.10 -8.98
C GLU A 162 24.79 3.80 -8.58
N ASP A 163 24.27 3.14 -7.54
CA ASP A 163 24.69 1.80 -7.13
C ASP A 163 24.47 0.76 -8.24
N LEU A 164 23.32 0.79 -8.91
CA LEU A 164 23.00 -0.13 -10.02
C LEU A 164 23.89 0.10 -11.24
N LYS A 165 24.32 1.35 -11.47
CA LYS A 165 25.25 1.69 -12.55
C LYS A 165 26.68 1.20 -12.28
N ARG A 166 27.02 0.94 -11.02
CA ARG A 166 28.35 0.45 -10.62
C ARG A 166 28.42 -1.07 -10.52
N ASP A 167 27.28 -1.72 -10.33
CA ASP A 167 27.18 -3.18 -10.27
C ASP A 167 27.43 -3.81 -11.67
N PRO A 168 28.50 -4.61 -11.85
CA PRO A 168 28.84 -5.20 -13.14
C PRO A 168 27.83 -6.23 -13.63
N ILE A 169 27.15 -6.95 -12.72
CA ILE A 169 26.12 -7.94 -13.09
C ILE A 169 24.89 -7.22 -13.62
N VAL A 170 24.46 -6.14 -12.95
CA VAL A 170 23.33 -5.32 -13.39
C VAL A 170 23.60 -4.66 -14.73
N LYS A 171 24.83 -4.14 -14.94
CA LYS A 171 25.26 -3.59 -16.24
C LYS A 171 25.21 -4.64 -17.34
N PHE A 172 25.85 -5.79 -17.12
CA PHE A 172 25.85 -6.89 -18.09
C PHE A 172 24.42 -7.30 -18.47
N GLN A 173 23.53 -7.45 -17.47
CA GLN A 173 22.16 -7.81 -17.74
C GLN A 173 21.40 -6.73 -18.53
N ALA A 174 21.66 -5.45 -18.25
CA ALA A 174 21.04 -4.36 -19.00
C ALA A 174 21.52 -4.33 -20.47
N ASP A 175 22.80 -4.57 -20.70
CA ASP A 175 23.41 -4.53 -22.04
C ASP A 175 22.95 -5.71 -22.91
N TYR A 176 22.70 -6.88 -22.31
CA TYR A 176 22.27 -8.12 -23.00
C TYR A 176 20.84 -8.53 -22.66
N TYR A 177 20.00 -7.59 -22.22
CA TYR A 177 18.68 -7.89 -21.66
C TYR A 177 17.82 -8.74 -22.58
N TRP A 178 17.70 -8.35 -23.85
CA TRP A 178 16.82 -9.03 -24.80
C TRP A 178 17.31 -10.44 -25.14
N GLN A 179 18.62 -10.64 -25.23
CA GLN A 179 19.23 -11.95 -25.47
C GLN A 179 18.98 -12.88 -24.28
N LEU A 180 19.21 -12.37 -23.06
CA LEU A 180 18.96 -13.11 -21.83
C LEU A 180 17.48 -13.40 -21.63
N PHE A 181 16.60 -12.44 -21.94
CA PHE A 181 15.16 -12.62 -21.90
C PHE A 181 14.72 -13.70 -22.89
N LEU A 182 15.09 -13.63 -24.17
CA LEU A 182 14.69 -14.65 -25.16
C LEU A 182 15.23 -16.04 -24.78
N LEU A 183 16.46 -16.10 -24.29
CA LEU A 183 17.08 -17.32 -23.82
C LEU A 183 16.34 -17.90 -22.60
N MET A 184 16.14 -17.12 -21.54
CA MET A 184 15.63 -17.63 -20.26
C MET A 184 14.10 -17.64 -20.20
N ALA A 185 13.41 -16.77 -20.93
CA ALA A 185 11.96 -16.81 -21.00
C ALA A 185 11.50 -17.97 -21.87
N TYR A 186 12.06 -18.13 -23.08
CA TYR A 186 11.47 -18.99 -24.11
C TYR A 186 12.35 -20.18 -24.50
N LEU A 187 13.62 -19.96 -24.86
CA LEU A 187 14.47 -21.03 -25.39
C LEU A 187 14.89 -22.02 -24.30
N GLY A 188 15.14 -21.57 -23.08
CA GLY A 188 15.53 -22.38 -21.92
C GLY A 188 14.55 -23.51 -21.62
N PRO A 189 13.27 -23.22 -21.32
CA PRO A 189 12.28 -24.28 -21.08
C PRO A 189 12.03 -25.15 -22.34
N THR A 190 12.15 -24.57 -23.54
CA THR A 190 12.08 -25.30 -24.81
C THR A 190 13.19 -26.35 -24.92
N PHE A 191 14.44 -25.96 -24.66
CA PHE A 191 15.59 -26.85 -24.71
C PHE A 191 15.53 -27.91 -23.61
N ILE A 192 15.12 -27.55 -22.40
CA ILE A 192 14.99 -28.52 -21.29
C ILE A 192 13.98 -29.61 -21.65
N ALA A 193 12.79 -29.25 -22.12
CA ALA A 193 11.77 -30.23 -22.49
C ALA A 193 12.11 -31.00 -23.77
N GLY A 194 12.62 -30.30 -24.78
CA GLY A 194 12.99 -30.86 -26.08
C GLY A 194 14.14 -31.85 -25.98
N LEU A 195 15.25 -31.46 -25.34
CA LEU A 195 16.41 -32.35 -25.15
C LEU A 195 16.15 -33.41 -24.08
N GLY A 196 15.36 -33.10 -23.05
CA GLY A 196 15.09 -34.02 -21.94
C GLY A 196 14.12 -35.15 -22.30
N TRP A 197 13.05 -34.86 -23.02
CA TRP A 197 12.01 -35.86 -23.34
C TRP A 197 11.28 -35.60 -24.67
N GLY A 198 11.85 -34.80 -25.58
CA GLY A 198 11.35 -34.61 -26.93
C GLY A 198 10.20 -33.60 -27.09
N ASP A 199 9.80 -32.91 -26.03
CA ASP A 199 8.63 -32.01 -26.06
C ASP A 199 9.02 -30.54 -26.26
N TRP A 200 9.55 -30.24 -27.44
CA TRP A 200 10.00 -28.91 -27.83
C TRP A 200 8.87 -27.87 -27.74
N LEU A 201 7.73 -28.20 -28.34
CA LEU A 201 6.61 -27.28 -28.46
C LEU A 201 5.90 -27.07 -27.12
N GLY A 202 5.75 -28.13 -26.31
CA GLY A 202 5.24 -28.00 -24.95
C GLY A 202 6.17 -27.19 -24.06
N GLY A 203 7.48 -27.37 -24.15
CA GLY A 203 8.45 -26.55 -23.42
C GLY A 203 8.34 -25.06 -23.74
N TYR A 204 8.22 -24.74 -25.04
CA TYR A 204 8.03 -23.37 -25.52
C TYR A 204 6.71 -22.75 -25.06
N VAL A 205 5.59 -23.48 -25.19
CA VAL A 205 4.26 -22.95 -24.84
C VAL A 205 4.05 -22.89 -23.33
N TYR A 206 4.23 -23.99 -22.61
CA TYR A 206 3.90 -24.06 -21.18
C TYR A 206 4.96 -23.40 -20.30
N GLY A 207 6.24 -23.75 -20.48
CA GLY A 207 7.33 -23.17 -19.68
C GLY A 207 7.73 -21.78 -20.16
N GLY A 208 7.64 -21.56 -21.47
CA GLY A 208 8.03 -20.33 -22.12
C GLY A 208 6.96 -19.25 -22.08
N LEU A 209 6.00 -19.32 -23.00
CA LEU A 209 4.99 -18.27 -23.18
C LEU A 209 4.06 -18.16 -21.97
N LEU A 210 3.38 -19.25 -21.61
CA LEU A 210 2.39 -19.27 -20.53
C LEU A 210 3.05 -19.06 -19.16
N GLY A 211 4.16 -19.74 -18.88
CA GLY A 211 4.89 -19.59 -17.62
C GLY A 211 5.37 -18.14 -17.39
N THR A 212 5.86 -17.47 -18.44
CA THR A 212 6.27 -16.06 -18.35
C THR A 212 5.06 -15.13 -18.16
N ALA A 213 3.97 -15.39 -18.89
CA ALA A 213 2.72 -14.64 -18.74
C ALA A 213 2.16 -14.73 -17.32
N LEU A 214 2.13 -15.94 -16.73
CA LEU A 214 1.65 -16.14 -15.37
C LEU A 214 2.51 -15.39 -14.34
N VAL A 215 3.84 -15.42 -14.50
CA VAL A 215 4.74 -14.66 -13.61
C VAL A 215 4.49 -13.15 -13.71
N GLN A 216 4.33 -12.61 -14.93
CA GLN A 216 4.01 -11.19 -15.13
C GLN A 216 2.68 -10.81 -14.47
N GLN A 217 1.60 -11.55 -14.75
CA GLN A 217 0.28 -11.25 -14.20
C GLN A 217 0.25 -11.41 -12.68
N SER A 218 0.94 -12.42 -12.14
CA SER A 218 1.16 -12.55 -10.70
C SER A 218 1.84 -11.32 -10.11
N THR A 219 2.96 -10.84 -10.68
CA THR A 219 3.64 -9.64 -10.18
C THR A 219 2.76 -8.40 -10.29
N PHE A 220 1.98 -8.26 -11.35
CA PHE A 220 1.07 -7.13 -11.55
C PHE A 220 -0.06 -7.09 -10.51
N CYS A 221 -0.40 -8.21 -9.87
CA CYS A 221 -1.33 -8.22 -8.72
C CYS A 221 -0.76 -7.48 -7.50
N ILE A 222 0.56 -7.33 -7.38
CA ILE A 222 1.18 -6.55 -6.29
C ILE A 222 0.81 -5.07 -6.46
N ASN A 223 1.04 -4.53 -7.64
CA ASN A 223 0.75 -3.13 -7.96
C ASN A 223 -0.76 -2.82 -7.92
N SER A 224 -1.61 -3.82 -8.17
CA SER A 224 -3.06 -3.67 -8.19
C SER A 224 -3.74 -4.20 -6.93
N LEU A 225 -3.95 -5.50 -6.82
CA LEU A 225 -4.73 -6.13 -5.76
C LEU A 225 -4.15 -5.85 -4.37
N ALA A 226 -2.84 -5.78 -4.21
CA ALA A 226 -2.22 -5.46 -2.91
C ALA A 226 -2.39 -4.00 -2.47
N HIS A 227 -2.94 -3.13 -3.32
CA HIS A 227 -3.35 -1.76 -2.96
C HIS A 227 -4.88 -1.61 -2.83
N TRP A 228 -5.65 -2.62 -3.23
CA TRP A 228 -7.12 -2.59 -3.23
C TRP A 228 -7.74 -3.48 -2.16
N MET A 229 -7.15 -4.65 -1.92
CA MET A 229 -7.72 -5.70 -1.07
C MET A 229 -6.83 -5.99 0.13
N GLY A 230 -7.46 -6.25 1.29
CA GLY A 230 -6.75 -6.65 2.50
C GLY A 230 -6.76 -5.60 3.62
N ASP A 231 -5.93 -5.84 4.63
CA ASP A 231 -5.86 -5.04 5.86
C ASP A 231 -4.58 -4.19 5.93
N GLN A 232 -4.55 -3.23 6.86
CA GLN A 232 -3.43 -2.31 7.06
C GLN A 232 -2.97 -2.31 8.53
N PRO A 233 -2.39 -3.42 9.00
CA PRO A 233 -2.00 -3.56 10.40
C PRO A 233 -0.76 -2.74 10.80
N TYR A 234 -0.09 -2.09 9.84
CA TYR A 234 1.11 -1.26 10.05
C TYR A 234 0.88 0.18 9.53
N GLY A 235 1.29 0.50 8.30
CA GLY A 235 1.11 1.85 7.75
C GLY A 235 -0.34 2.12 7.31
N THR A 236 -0.97 3.18 7.80
CA THR A 236 -2.38 3.53 7.46
C THR A 236 -2.53 4.80 6.61
N PHE A 237 -1.43 5.32 6.06
CA PHE A 237 -1.38 6.56 5.29
C PHE A 237 -1.28 6.34 3.79
N LYS A 238 -0.92 5.14 3.36
CA LYS A 238 -0.82 4.71 1.96
C LYS A 238 -1.88 3.66 1.65
N SER A 239 -2.09 3.34 0.38
CA SER A 239 -3.06 2.34 -0.08
C SER A 239 -2.61 0.89 0.09
N ALA A 240 -1.31 0.64 0.30
CA ALA A 240 -0.74 -0.71 0.41
C ALA A 240 -1.40 -1.53 1.55
N ARG A 241 -1.76 -2.78 1.25
CA ARG A 241 -2.54 -3.69 2.10
C ARG A 241 -1.87 -5.06 2.18
N ASN A 242 -2.06 -5.74 3.30
CA ASN A 242 -1.72 -7.15 3.43
C ASN A 242 -2.85 -8.01 2.87
N CYS A 243 -2.56 -8.85 1.89
CA CYS A 243 -3.52 -9.76 1.29
C CYS A 243 -2.93 -11.16 1.14
N PHE A 244 -3.45 -12.12 1.89
CA PHE A 244 -2.98 -13.51 1.86
C PHE A 244 -3.11 -14.17 0.48
N ILE A 245 -4.21 -13.89 -0.24
CA ILE A 245 -4.41 -14.43 -1.60
C ILE A 245 -3.33 -13.91 -2.54
N VAL A 246 -3.03 -12.61 -2.48
CA VAL A 246 -1.94 -12.02 -3.26
C VAL A 246 -0.60 -12.63 -2.83
N ALA A 247 -0.37 -12.89 -1.54
CA ALA A 247 0.86 -13.52 -1.06
C ALA A 247 1.08 -14.92 -1.65
N ILE A 248 0.01 -15.71 -1.83
CA ILE A 248 0.09 -17.00 -2.54
C ILE A 248 0.49 -16.80 -4.00
N LEU A 249 -0.20 -15.91 -4.71
CA LEU A 249 0.02 -15.66 -6.14
C LEU A 249 1.41 -15.07 -6.44
N THR A 250 2.01 -14.40 -5.46
CA THR A 250 3.24 -13.60 -5.62
C THR A 250 4.42 -14.14 -4.84
N LEU A 251 4.32 -15.36 -4.28
CA LEU A 251 5.42 -16.00 -3.54
C LEU A 251 5.88 -15.19 -2.30
N GLY A 252 4.94 -14.53 -1.62
CA GLY A 252 5.14 -13.81 -0.37
C GLY A 252 4.99 -12.29 -0.43
N GLU A 253 4.84 -11.71 -1.62
CA GLU A 253 4.81 -10.24 -1.82
C GLU A 253 3.47 -9.57 -1.46
N GLY A 254 2.46 -10.37 -1.12
CA GLY A 254 1.14 -9.88 -0.74
C GLY A 254 1.07 -9.25 0.66
N TYR A 255 2.08 -9.40 1.51
CA TYR A 255 2.18 -8.65 2.78
C TYR A 255 2.68 -7.21 2.52
N HIS A 256 1.97 -6.51 1.64
CA HIS A 256 2.43 -5.27 1.03
C HIS A 256 2.35 -4.08 1.99
N ASN A 257 1.44 -4.10 2.95
CA ASN A 257 1.37 -3.08 4.00
C ASN A 257 2.61 -3.11 4.89
N PHE A 258 3.04 -4.31 5.31
CA PHE A 258 4.28 -4.48 6.05
C PHE A 258 5.48 -4.01 5.22
N HIS A 259 5.54 -4.45 3.97
CA HIS A 259 6.64 -4.11 3.08
C HIS A 259 6.78 -2.59 2.84
N HIS A 260 5.66 -1.87 2.63
CA HIS A 260 5.71 -0.41 2.45
C HIS A 260 6.12 0.35 3.71
N GLU A 261 5.82 -0.18 4.88
CA GLU A 261 6.23 0.38 6.17
C GLU A 261 7.71 0.09 6.48
N PHE A 262 8.16 -1.14 6.18
CA PHE A 262 9.50 -1.65 6.51
C PHE A 262 10.25 -2.13 5.25
N PRO A 263 10.51 -1.26 4.26
CA PRO A 263 10.95 -1.68 2.92
C PRO A 263 12.32 -2.37 2.90
N SER A 264 13.20 -2.09 3.86
CA SER A 264 14.52 -2.73 3.95
C SER A 264 14.53 -4.03 4.74
N ASP A 265 13.40 -4.50 5.27
CA ASP A 265 13.33 -5.84 5.86
C ASP A 265 13.48 -6.89 4.75
N TRP A 266 14.21 -7.97 5.02
CA TRP A 266 14.37 -9.06 4.06
C TRP A 266 13.12 -9.94 3.97
N ARG A 267 12.17 -9.77 4.88
CA ARG A 267 10.88 -10.48 4.94
C ARG A 267 9.77 -9.54 4.52
N ASN A 268 8.78 -10.07 3.82
CA ASN A 268 7.49 -9.39 3.69
C ASN A 268 6.49 -9.96 4.70
N GLY A 269 6.45 -11.28 4.83
CA GLY A 269 5.74 -11.94 5.93
C GLY A 269 6.63 -12.01 7.17
N VAL A 270 6.52 -11.05 8.08
CA VAL A 270 7.35 -10.97 9.30
C VAL A 270 7.13 -12.16 10.24
N ARG A 271 5.90 -12.69 10.33
CA ARG A 271 5.57 -13.79 11.23
C ARG A 271 6.05 -15.10 10.64
N TRP A 272 6.39 -16.07 11.49
CA TRP A 272 6.93 -17.35 11.04
C TRP A 272 5.93 -18.15 10.17
N TYR A 273 4.63 -18.03 10.46
CA TYR A 273 3.54 -18.71 9.75
C TYR A 273 3.01 -17.93 8.54
N GLU A 274 3.42 -16.67 8.35
CA GLU A 274 3.02 -15.89 7.18
C GLU A 274 3.69 -16.47 5.94
N PHE A 275 2.87 -16.78 4.93
CA PHE A 275 3.27 -17.47 3.71
C PHE A 275 4.17 -16.57 2.86
N ASP A 276 5.47 -16.74 3.04
CA ASP A 276 6.50 -16.03 2.30
C ASP A 276 7.58 -17.05 1.89
N PRO A 277 7.36 -17.80 0.79
CA PRO A 277 8.34 -18.75 0.28
C PRO A 277 9.67 -18.10 -0.10
N THR A 278 9.65 -16.83 -0.50
CA THR A 278 10.87 -16.06 -0.78
C THR A 278 11.71 -15.89 0.47
N LYS A 279 11.09 -15.56 1.62
CA LYS A 279 11.75 -15.57 2.94
C LYS A 279 12.37 -16.94 3.24
N TRP A 280 11.65 -18.03 3.02
CA TRP A 280 12.22 -19.36 3.32
C TRP A 280 13.41 -19.71 2.42
N ASN A 281 13.39 -19.31 1.15
CA ASN A 281 14.53 -19.48 0.24
C ASN A 281 15.74 -18.64 0.67
N ILE A 282 15.55 -17.36 0.99
CA ILE A 282 16.64 -16.49 1.47
C ILE A 282 17.24 -17.03 2.77
N TRP A 283 16.40 -17.51 3.69
CA TRP A 283 16.87 -18.14 4.93
C TRP A 283 17.71 -19.39 4.63
N LEU A 284 17.25 -20.26 3.74
CA LEU A 284 18.01 -21.45 3.32
C LEU A 284 19.35 -21.07 2.69
N TRP A 285 19.37 -20.08 1.79
CA TRP A 285 20.61 -19.58 1.19
C TRP A 285 21.57 -18.98 2.21
N THR A 286 21.06 -18.42 3.30
CA THR A 286 21.88 -17.98 4.43
C THR A 286 22.55 -19.17 5.12
N GLN A 287 21.82 -20.27 5.35
CA GLN A 287 22.39 -21.50 5.91
C GLN A 287 23.46 -22.13 4.99
N LEU A 288 23.33 -21.94 3.68
CA LEU A 288 24.28 -22.40 2.67
C LEU A 288 25.47 -21.43 2.46
N GLY A 289 25.52 -20.30 3.16
CA GLY A 289 26.57 -19.29 3.01
C GLY A 289 26.50 -18.50 1.70
N LEU A 290 25.37 -18.54 0.98
CA LEU A 290 25.14 -17.77 -0.25
C LEU A 290 24.57 -16.37 0.03
N VAL A 291 24.05 -16.14 1.23
CA VAL A 291 23.49 -14.86 1.68
C VAL A 291 24.10 -14.44 3.00
N THR A 292 24.43 -13.16 3.13
CA THR A 292 24.91 -12.50 4.36
C THR A 292 24.15 -11.19 4.61
N ASP A 293 24.38 -10.57 5.75
CA ASP A 293 23.91 -9.21 6.08
C ASP A 293 22.39 -9.01 5.96
N LEU A 294 21.61 -9.99 6.44
CA LEU A 294 20.15 -9.89 6.50
C LEU A 294 19.73 -8.66 7.32
N ARG A 295 19.02 -7.74 6.69
CA ARG A 295 18.48 -6.53 7.32
C ARG A 295 17.05 -6.76 7.78
N PHE A 296 16.78 -6.50 9.04
CA PHE A 296 15.45 -6.64 9.61
C PHE A 296 15.20 -5.60 10.69
N PHE A 297 13.93 -5.29 10.92
CA PHE A 297 13.53 -4.40 12.02
C PHE A 297 13.32 -5.19 13.30
N SER A 298 13.63 -4.55 14.44
CA SER A 298 13.37 -5.15 15.75
C SER A 298 11.87 -5.36 15.96
N MET A 299 11.51 -6.42 16.71
CA MET A 299 10.10 -6.67 16.99
C MET A 299 9.44 -5.51 17.74
N ASN A 300 10.20 -4.74 18.51
CA ASN A 300 9.71 -3.55 19.19
C ASN A 300 9.26 -2.46 18.21
N GLU A 301 10.05 -2.17 17.16
CA GLU A 301 9.65 -1.17 16.14
C GLU A 301 8.43 -1.63 15.35
N ILE A 302 8.36 -2.93 15.04
CA ILE A 302 7.21 -3.53 14.35
C ILE A 302 5.95 -3.43 15.23
N ASN A 303 6.06 -3.75 16.52
CA ASN A 303 4.96 -3.63 17.48
C ASN A 303 4.51 -2.18 17.67
N LYS A 304 5.42 -1.20 17.68
CA LYS A 304 5.08 0.22 17.73
C LYS A 304 4.19 0.62 16.55
N SER A 305 4.59 0.28 15.32
CA SER A 305 3.78 0.57 14.12
C SER A 305 2.40 -0.10 14.19
N MET A 306 2.33 -1.36 14.66
CA MET A 306 1.05 -2.06 14.87
C MET A 306 0.13 -1.39 15.90
N LEU A 307 0.69 -0.95 17.03
CA LEU A 307 -0.07 -0.25 18.06
C LEU A 307 -0.55 1.11 17.56
N GLN A 308 0.28 1.85 16.81
CA GLN A 308 -0.10 3.12 16.20
C GLN A 308 -1.26 2.96 15.19
N ALA A 309 -1.20 1.93 14.34
CA ALA A 309 -2.27 1.59 13.42
C ALA A 309 -3.57 1.26 14.16
N SER A 310 -3.47 0.41 15.19
CA SER A 310 -4.61 -0.02 15.99
C SER A 310 -5.23 1.13 16.76
N GLN A 311 -4.41 2.03 17.32
CA GLN A 311 -4.87 3.23 18.02
C GLN A 311 -5.65 4.14 17.06
N LYS A 312 -5.13 4.40 15.86
CA LYS A 312 -5.83 5.23 14.87
C LYS A 312 -7.18 4.65 14.45
N GLU A 313 -7.27 3.34 14.29
CA GLU A 313 -8.55 2.66 14.01
C GLU A 313 -9.50 2.70 15.21
N LEU A 314 -8.98 2.58 16.42
CA LEU A 314 -9.75 2.74 17.64
C LEU A 314 -10.29 4.17 17.77
N ASP A 315 -9.46 5.19 17.50
CA ASP A 315 -9.86 6.60 17.57
C ASP A 315 -11.01 6.90 16.60
N LYS A 316 -10.97 6.35 15.38
CA LYS A 316 -12.10 6.45 14.43
C LYS A 316 -13.39 5.83 14.98
N LYS A 317 -13.29 4.66 15.62
CA LYS A 317 -14.45 4.00 16.24
C LYS A 317 -14.97 4.79 17.42
N VAL A 318 -14.08 5.35 18.24
CA VAL A 318 -14.45 6.22 19.36
C VAL A 318 -15.17 7.46 18.85
N GLN A 319 -14.69 8.11 17.79
CA GLN A 319 -15.34 9.29 17.18
C GLN A 319 -16.72 8.98 16.59
N ALA A 320 -16.96 7.75 16.14
CA ALA A 320 -18.26 7.33 15.60
C ALA A 320 -19.33 7.05 16.68
N VAL A 321 -18.93 6.97 17.95
CA VAL A 321 -19.85 6.72 19.08
C VAL A 321 -20.32 8.05 19.68
N GLN A 322 -21.61 8.14 20.01
CA GLN A 322 -22.17 9.29 20.72
C GLN A 322 -21.88 9.18 22.22
N TRP A 323 -20.98 10.01 22.73
CA TRP A 323 -20.56 10.03 24.14
C TRP A 323 -21.30 11.06 25.01
N GLY A 324 -22.22 11.82 24.41
CA GLY A 324 -22.78 13.03 25.01
C GLY A 324 -21.92 14.27 24.74
N VAL A 325 -22.31 15.42 25.30
CA VAL A 325 -21.58 16.67 25.11
C VAL A 325 -20.27 16.61 25.93
N PRO A 326 -19.10 16.88 25.32
CA PRO A 326 -17.84 17.01 26.06
C PRO A 326 -17.96 18.11 27.12
N ILE A 327 -17.33 17.91 28.28
CA ILE A 327 -17.41 18.87 29.40
C ILE A 327 -16.94 20.26 28.98
N ALA A 328 -15.92 20.34 28.11
CA ALA A 328 -15.38 21.59 27.59
C ALA A 328 -16.37 22.38 26.70
N ASP A 329 -17.38 21.70 26.15
CA ASP A 329 -18.38 22.30 25.25
C ASP A 329 -19.71 22.58 25.98
N LEU A 330 -19.81 22.26 27.27
CA LEU A 330 -21.00 22.52 28.06
C LEU A 330 -21.12 24.02 28.38
N PRO A 331 -22.34 24.58 28.39
CA PRO A 331 -22.55 25.95 28.83
C PRO A 331 -22.20 26.08 30.31
N VAL A 332 -21.66 27.24 30.68
CA VAL A 332 -21.43 27.60 32.07
C VAL A 332 -22.74 28.14 32.66
N MET A 333 -23.07 27.70 33.86
CA MET A 333 -24.29 28.05 34.60
C MET A 333 -23.92 28.52 36.00
N LEU A 334 -24.57 29.58 36.49
CA LEU A 334 -24.40 30.00 37.89
C LEU A 334 -25.16 29.06 38.83
N LEU A 335 -24.68 28.91 40.06
CA LEU A 335 -25.33 28.03 41.05
C LEU A 335 -26.80 28.43 41.33
N GLU A 336 -27.11 29.72 41.34
CA GLU A 336 -28.48 30.22 41.49
C GLU A 336 -29.39 29.79 40.33
N GLU A 337 -28.84 29.81 39.11
CA GLU A 337 -29.56 29.37 37.90
C GLU A 337 -29.83 27.87 37.95
N TYR A 338 -28.85 27.06 38.39
CA TYR A 338 -29.04 25.63 38.64
C TYR A 338 -30.20 25.38 39.60
N HIS A 339 -30.22 26.04 40.76
CA HIS A 339 -31.29 25.89 41.75
C HIS A 339 -32.65 26.35 41.22
N SER A 340 -32.69 27.40 40.38
CA SER A 340 -33.90 27.88 39.73
C SER A 340 -34.46 26.82 38.75
N GLN A 341 -33.61 26.32 37.85
CA GLN A 341 -34.02 25.31 36.86
C GLN A 341 -34.44 23.99 37.52
N ALA A 342 -33.75 23.57 38.59
CA ALA A 342 -34.06 22.36 39.36
C ALA A 342 -35.44 22.37 40.04
N ARG A 343 -36.13 23.51 40.11
CA ARG A 343 -37.54 23.57 40.59
C ARG A 343 -38.53 22.98 39.58
N SER A 344 -38.15 22.95 38.30
CA SER A 344 -39.01 22.53 37.19
C SER A 344 -38.51 21.27 36.46
N ARG A 345 -37.22 20.94 36.62
CA ARG A 345 -36.54 19.81 35.98
C ARG A 345 -35.90 18.93 37.04
N ASN A 346 -35.76 17.64 36.76
CA ASN A 346 -35.08 16.71 37.67
C ASN A 346 -33.56 16.81 37.43
N LEU A 347 -32.94 17.88 37.94
CA LEU A 347 -31.50 18.12 37.81
C LEU A 347 -30.74 17.60 39.03
N ILE A 348 -29.52 17.10 38.79
CA ILE A 348 -28.57 16.69 39.83
C ILE A 348 -27.20 17.29 39.51
N LEU A 349 -26.49 17.77 40.52
CA LEU A 349 -25.13 18.28 40.41
C LEU A 349 -24.14 17.19 40.89
N ILE A 350 -23.16 16.85 40.06
CA ILE A 350 -22.06 15.93 40.41
C ILE A 350 -20.76 16.54 39.89
N GLU A 351 -19.80 16.79 40.77
CA GLU A 351 -18.48 17.35 40.45
C GLU A 351 -18.57 18.60 39.56
N ARG A 352 -19.40 19.58 39.97
CA ARG A 352 -19.69 20.81 39.22
C ARG A 352 -20.39 20.62 37.87
N ILE A 353 -20.78 19.42 37.47
CA ILE A 353 -21.52 19.18 36.23
C ILE A 353 -22.99 18.96 36.56
N VAL A 354 -23.86 19.68 35.86
CA VAL A 354 -25.31 19.53 35.95
C VAL A 354 -25.77 18.43 35.01
N TYR A 355 -26.56 17.50 35.53
CA TYR A 355 -27.16 16.40 34.78
C TYR A 355 -28.67 16.50 34.83
N ASP A 356 -29.34 16.37 33.69
CA ASP A 356 -30.79 16.24 33.61
C ASP A 356 -31.19 14.76 33.58
N VAL A 357 -31.73 14.28 34.70
CA VAL A 357 -32.17 12.89 34.86
C VAL A 357 -33.69 12.74 34.72
N THR A 358 -34.37 13.74 34.11
CA THR A 358 -35.83 13.75 33.95
C THR A 358 -36.34 12.50 33.26
N ASP A 359 -35.67 12.03 32.21
CA ASP A 359 -36.12 10.82 31.50
C ASP A 359 -35.56 9.52 32.12
N PHE A 360 -34.49 9.60 32.91
CA PHE A 360 -33.79 8.44 33.45
C PHE A 360 -34.28 7.99 34.83
N HIS A 361 -34.79 8.90 35.65
CA HIS A 361 -35.04 8.63 37.08
C HIS A 361 -36.01 7.47 37.37
N GLN A 362 -36.96 7.19 36.46
CA GLN A 362 -37.93 6.09 36.61
C GLN A 362 -37.30 4.71 36.42
N ILE A 363 -36.22 4.64 35.65
CA ILE A 363 -35.53 3.39 35.29
C ILE A 363 -34.19 3.24 36.02
N HIS A 364 -33.89 4.10 37.00
CA HIS A 364 -32.65 4.05 37.77
C HIS A 364 -32.54 2.71 38.53
N PRO A 365 -31.48 1.90 38.31
CA PRO A 365 -31.36 0.55 38.90
C PRO A 365 -31.34 0.52 40.43
N GLY A 366 -30.83 1.58 41.08
CA GLY A 366 -30.86 1.74 42.54
C GLY A 366 -32.22 2.16 43.10
N GLY A 367 -33.25 2.23 42.26
CA GLY A 367 -34.61 2.63 42.61
C GLY A 367 -34.84 4.14 42.51
N VAL A 368 -36.11 4.51 42.28
CA VAL A 368 -36.56 5.90 42.07
C VAL A 368 -36.34 6.75 43.33
N GLY A 369 -36.50 6.18 44.53
CA GLY A 369 -36.33 6.92 45.78
C GLY A 369 -34.90 7.44 45.99
N LEU A 370 -33.90 6.65 45.58
CA LEU A 370 -32.50 7.01 45.75
C LEU A 370 -32.13 8.20 44.85
N ILE A 371 -32.48 8.15 43.56
CA ILE A 371 -32.15 9.24 42.63
C ILE A 371 -32.93 10.52 42.94
N LYS A 372 -34.20 10.42 43.36
CA LYS A 372 -35.01 11.57 43.79
C LYS A 372 -34.41 12.32 44.97
N SER A 373 -33.66 11.64 45.84
CA SER A 373 -33.02 12.27 47.00
C SER A 373 -31.97 13.33 46.62
N GLY A 374 -31.41 13.22 45.40
CA GLY A 374 -30.40 14.12 44.84
C GLY A 374 -30.95 15.27 44.00
N PHE A 375 -32.27 15.33 43.73
CA PHE A 375 -32.85 16.40 42.90
C PHE A 375 -32.58 17.78 43.50
N GLY A 376 -32.01 18.67 42.68
CA GLY A 376 -31.65 20.04 43.04
C GLY A 376 -30.51 20.18 44.05
N LYS A 377 -29.75 19.10 44.30
CA LYS A 377 -28.64 19.05 45.27
C LYS A 377 -27.33 18.67 44.60
N ASP A 378 -26.24 18.90 45.30
CA ASP A 378 -24.95 18.28 45.01
C ASP A 378 -24.95 16.83 45.51
N ALA A 379 -24.94 15.89 44.58
CA ALA A 379 -24.92 14.46 44.81
C ALA A 379 -23.52 13.85 44.68
N THR A 380 -22.45 14.65 44.56
CA THR A 380 -21.06 14.18 44.36
C THR A 380 -20.66 13.12 45.37
N ARG A 381 -20.90 13.39 46.66
CA ARG A 381 -20.58 12.45 47.73
C ARG A 381 -21.37 11.15 47.62
N MET A 382 -22.67 11.26 47.33
CA MET A 382 -23.55 10.09 47.14
C MET A 382 -23.12 9.25 45.94
N PHE A 383 -22.67 9.91 44.87
CA PHE A 383 -22.25 9.28 43.64
C PHE A 383 -20.91 8.56 43.78
N ASN A 384 -19.93 9.19 44.47
CA ASN A 384 -18.55 8.70 44.55
C ASN A 384 -18.28 7.77 45.75
N GLU A 385 -18.86 8.02 46.93
CA GLU A 385 -18.52 7.27 48.15
C GLU A 385 -19.31 5.98 48.31
N LEU A 386 -20.54 5.91 47.75
CA LEU A 386 -21.42 4.75 47.94
C LEU A 386 -21.31 3.70 46.82
N TYR A 387 -20.94 4.09 45.59
CA TYR A 387 -20.96 3.20 44.43
C TYR A 387 -19.80 3.44 43.47
N LYS A 388 -19.04 2.38 43.17
CA LYS A 388 -18.16 2.34 41.99
C LYS A 388 -19.02 2.06 40.76
N HIS A 389 -19.61 3.11 40.20
CA HIS A 389 -20.45 3.02 39.00
C HIS A 389 -19.71 2.35 37.84
N SER A 390 -20.42 1.50 37.09
CA SER A 390 -19.84 0.81 35.93
C SER A 390 -19.56 1.79 34.79
N ASN A 391 -18.70 1.39 33.84
CA ASN A 391 -18.45 2.20 32.63
C ASN A 391 -19.74 2.54 31.88
N VAL A 392 -20.72 1.64 31.86
CA VAL A 392 -22.02 1.88 31.22
C VAL A 392 -22.82 2.95 31.96
N ALA A 393 -22.83 2.92 33.30
CA ALA A 393 -23.49 3.94 34.10
C ALA A 393 -22.84 5.32 33.88
N MET A 394 -21.51 5.39 33.81
CA MET A 394 -20.78 6.63 33.49
C MET A 394 -21.08 7.13 32.08
N ASN A 395 -21.17 6.24 31.08
CA ASN A 395 -21.50 6.61 29.71
C ASN A 395 -22.94 7.14 29.59
N LEU A 396 -23.90 6.52 30.27
CA LEU A 396 -25.28 7.02 30.34
C LEU A 396 -25.34 8.39 31.01
N LEU A 397 -24.61 8.56 32.11
CA LEU A 397 -24.50 9.84 32.81
C LEU A 397 -23.92 10.94 31.91
N ALA A 398 -22.89 10.62 31.11
CA ALA A 398 -22.32 11.55 30.16
C ALA A 398 -23.33 12.04 29.10
N GLY A 399 -24.29 11.19 28.72
CA GLY A 399 -25.40 11.56 27.83
C GLY A 399 -26.43 12.52 28.45
N MET A 400 -26.43 12.68 29.77
CA MET A 400 -27.40 13.52 30.51
C MET A 400 -26.83 14.88 30.93
N ARG A 401 -25.60 15.23 30.53
CA ARG A 401 -24.95 16.51 30.88
C ARG A 401 -25.66 17.69 30.23
N VAL A 402 -25.84 18.77 30.99
CA VAL A 402 -26.49 20.00 30.49
C VAL A 402 -25.69 21.28 30.71
N ALA A 403 -24.87 21.38 31.76
CA ALA A 403 -24.07 22.57 32.05
C ALA A 403 -22.91 22.26 33.01
N VAL A 404 -21.95 23.18 33.11
CA VAL A 404 -20.94 23.22 34.18
C VAL A 404 -21.26 24.39 35.11
N VAL A 405 -21.28 24.14 36.42
CA VAL A 405 -21.48 25.17 37.44
C VAL A 405 -20.16 25.89 37.70
N ASP A 406 -20.19 27.21 37.59
CA ASP A 406 -19.13 28.08 38.07
C ASP A 406 -19.46 28.58 39.48
N GLU A 407 -18.52 28.44 40.40
CA GLU A 407 -18.64 28.90 41.79
C GLU A 407 -17.85 30.20 42.03
N ASP A 408 -17.07 30.66 41.04
CA ASP A 408 -16.12 31.78 41.15
C ASP A 408 -16.59 33.08 40.48
N ILE A 409 -17.90 33.25 40.21
CA ILE A 409 -18.51 34.51 39.75
C ILE A 409 -19.62 34.97 40.69
#